data_AF-A0A924MIA2-F1
#
_entry.id   AF-A0A924MIA2-F1
#
_cell.length_a   1.000
_cell.length_b   1.000
_cell.length_c   1.000
_cell.angle_alpha   90.00
_cell.angle_beta   90.00
_cell.angle_gamma   90.00
#
_symmetry.space_group_name_H-M   'P 1'
#
loop_
_entity.id
_entity.type
_entity.pdbx_description
1 polymer ?
#
loop_
_entity_poly.entity_id
_entity_poly.type
_entity_poly.pdbx_seq_one_letter_code
_entity_poly.pdbx_strand_id
1 'polypeptide(L)' 'MTQVKAYAAEKADKPLAPFKLDRREVGENDVEIEILFCGVCHSDIHTARNEWGGT' A
#
# COMPACT_ATOMS: atom_id res chain seq x y z
N MET A 1 -4.72 -10.18 14.11
CA MET A 1 -4.54 -9.18 13.05
C MET A 1 -3.54 -8.17 13.54
N THR A 2 -2.56 -7.83 12.71
CA THR A 2 -1.47 -6.90 13.08
C THR A 2 -1.73 -5.54 12.45
N GLN A 3 -1.81 -4.49 13.28
CA GLN A 3 -1.89 -3.12 12.79
C GLN A 3 -0.52 -2.62 12.35
N VAL A 4 -0.40 -2.21 11.09
CA VAL A 4 0.83 -1.66 10.52
C VAL A 4 0.62 -0.25 10.00
N LYS A 5 1.66 0.57 10.11
CA LYS A 5 1.68 1.92 9.53
C LYS A 5 1.96 1.80 8.02
N ALA A 6 1.20 2.52 7.22
CA ALA A 6 1.33 2.57 5.77
C ALA A 6 1.07 3.99 5.25
N TYR A 7 1.21 4.17 3.94
CA TYR A 7 0.67 5.32 3.21
C TYR A 7 -0.28 4.81 2.13
N ALA A 8 -1.40 5.50 1.91
CA ALA A 8 -2.42 5.10 0.95
C ALA A 8 -2.92 6.29 0.12
N ALA A 9 -3.31 6.00 -1.12
CA ALA A 9 -4.02 6.93 -2.00
C ALA A 9 -5.52 6.67 -1.84
N GLU A 10 -6.17 7.40 -0.94
CA GLU A 10 -7.62 7.20 -0.69
C GLU A 10 -8.50 7.78 -1.81
N LYS A 11 -7.96 8.67 -2.63
CA LYS A 11 -8.60 9.23 -3.84
C LYS A 11 -7.55 9.56 -4.90
N ALA A 12 -7.94 9.41 -6.17
CA ALA A 12 -7.10 9.64 -7.34
C ALA A 12 -6.51 11.08 -7.43
N ASP A 13 -7.23 12.05 -6.88
CA ASP A 13 -6.91 13.48 -6.93
C ASP A 13 -6.25 14.00 -5.64
N LYS A 14 -5.88 13.11 -4.71
CA LYS A 14 -5.30 13.48 -3.42
C LYS A 14 -3.87 12.96 -3.24
N PRO A 15 -3.04 13.67 -2.46
CA PRO A 15 -1.75 13.15 -2.04
C PRO A 15 -1.90 11.87 -1.21
N LEU A 16 -0.85 11.03 -1.22
CA LEU A 16 -0.70 9.93 -0.27
C LEU A 16 -0.75 10.46 1.16
N ALA A 17 -1.46 9.75 2.05
CA ALA A 17 -1.56 10.10 3.46
C ALA A 17 -1.26 8.88 4.36
N PRO A 18 -0.82 9.10 5.62
CA PRO A 18 -0.64 8.02 6.57
C PRO A 18 -1.93 7.22 6.74
N PHE A 19 -1.80 5.90 6.71
CA PHE A 19 -2.90 4.96 6.79
C PHE A 19 -2.57 3.84 7.78
N LYS A 20 -3.58 3.35 8.50
CA LYS A 20 -3.47 2.17 9.36
C LYS A 20 -4.03 0.98 8.62
N LEU A 21 -3.17 0.02 8.29
CA LEU A 21 -3.55 -1.20 7.59
C LEU A 21 -3.64 -2.35 8.59
N ASP A 22 -4.77 -3.06 8.58
CA ASP A 22 -4.93 -4.30 9.32
C ASP A 22 -4.43 -5.46 8.44
N ARG A 23 -3.36 -6.13 8.87
CA ARG A 23 -2.86 -7.35 8.22
C ARG A 23 -3.47 -8.58 8.90
N ARG A 24 -3.83 -9.57 8.08
CA ARG A 24 -4.24 -10.90 8.56
C ARG A 24 -3.08 -11.60 9.28
N GLU A 25 -3.41 -12.61 10.07
CA GLU A 25 -2.41 -13.51 10.65
C GLU A 25 -1.59 -14.20 9.54
N VAL A 26 -0.31 -14.41 9.82
CA VAL A 26 0.64 -15.10 8.94
C VAL A 26 0.30 -16.59 8.95
N GLY A 27 -0.07 -17.13 7.79
CA GLY A 27 -0.36 -18.56 7.61
C GLY A 27 0.87 -19.37 7.25
N GLU A 28 0.69 -20.69 7.10
CA GLU A 28 1.79 -21.65 6.86
C GLU A 28 2.62 -21.36 5.60
N ASN A 29 2.02 -20.69 4.60
CA ASN A 29 2.66 -20.37 3.33
C ASN A 29 2.98 -18.88 3.16
N ASP A 30 2.88 -18.09 4.23
CA ASP A 30 3.11 -16.65 4.18
C ASP A 30 4.47 -16.28 4.76
N VAL A 31 4.98 -15.14 4.30
CA VAL A 31 6.20 -14.53 4.85
C VAL A 31 5.87 -13.10 5.27
N GLU A 32 6.17 -12.78 6.53
CA GLU A 32 6.18 -11.41 7.01
C GLU A 32 7.54 -10.77 6.73
N ILE A 33 7.53 -9.59 6.11
CA ILE A 33 8.75 -8.88 5.71
C ILE A 33 8.73 -7.49 6.33
N GLU A 34 9.78 -7.18 7.08
CA GLU A 34 10.05 -5.81 7.50
C GLU A 34 10.57 -4.99 6.31
N ILE A 35 9.79 -3.98 5.90
CA ILE A 35 10.14 -3.13 4.77
C ILE A 35 11.11 -2.04 5.24
N LEU A 36 12.40 -2.22 4.93
CA LEU A 36 13.44 -1.21 5.21
C LEU A 36 13.47 -0.10 4.15
N PHE A 37 13.26 -0.47 2.89
CA PHE A 37 13.27 0.44 1.75
C PHE A 37 12.23 0.02 0.72
N CYS A 38 11.62 1.00 0.04
CA CYS A 38 10.67 0.79 -1.05
C CYS A 38 10.96 1.81 -2.15
N GLY A 39 11.18 1.35 -3.37
CA GLY A 39 11.37 2.23 -4.53
C GLY A 39 10.04 2.80 -5.02
N VAL A 40 10.10 3.96 -5.69
CA VAL A 40 8.95 4.56 -6.38
C VAL A 40 9.21 4.54 -7.88
N CYS A 41 8.22 4.08 -8.65
CA CYS A 41 8.23 3.97 -10.09
C CYS A 41 7.06 4.77 -10.71
N HIS A 42 7.08 4.94 -12.03
CA HIS A 42 5.98 5.58 -12.76
C HIS A 42 4.67 4.79 -12.66
N SER A 43 4.75 3.46 -12.58
CA SER A 43 3.57 2.60 -12.39
C SER A 43 2.76 2.97 -11.14
N ASP A 44 3.44 3.38 -10.07
CA ASP A 44 2.78 3.76 -8.82
C ASP A 44 1.94 5.03 -9.01
N ILE A 45 2.39 5.96 -9.86
CA ILE A 45 1.67 7.19 -10.17
C ILE A 45 0.39 6.87 -10.95
N HIS A 46 0.48 6.02 -11.98
CA HIS A 46 -0.68 5.60 -12.76
C HIS A 46 -1.73 4.90 -11.89
N THR A 47 -1.29 4.02 -10.98
CA THR A 47 -2.17 3.36 -10.01
C THR A 47 -2.78 4.38 -9.04
N ALA A 48 -1.97 5.24 -8.40
CA ALA A 48 -2.45 6.18 -7.39
C ALA A 48 -3.45 7.21 -7.96
N ARG A 49 -3.35 7.56 -9.24
CA ARG A 49 -4.26 8.47 -9.95
C ARG A 49 -5.42 7.75 -10.66
N ASN A 50 -5.53 6.44 -10.47
CA ASN A 50 -6.54 5.60 -11.12
C ASN A 50 -6.59 5.73 -12.65
N GLU A 51 -5.44 5.96 -13.29
CA GLU A 51 -5.38 6.17 -14.75
C GLU A 51 -5.65 4.87 -15.54
N TRP A 52 -5.63 3.73 -14.87
CA TRP A 52 -6.00 2.42 -15.42
C TRP A 52 -7.41 1.94 -15.04
N GLY A 53 -8.15 2.67 -14.19
CA GLY A 53 -9.55 2.36 -13.83
C GLY A 53 -9.76 1.14 -12.92
N GLY A 54 -8.75 0.75 -12.13
CA GLY A 54 -8.74 -0.47 -11.30
C GLY A 54 -8.80 -0.24 -9.78
N THR A 55 -8.96 1.00 -9.33
CA THR A 55 -8.95 1.41 -7.91
C THR A 55 -9.96 2.51 -7.62
#